data_AF-A0A530KF34-F1
#
_entry.id   AF-A0A530KF34-F1
#
_cell.length_a   1.000
_cell.length_b   1.000
_cell.length_c   1.000
_cell.angle_alpha   90.00
_cell.angle_beta   90.00
_cell.angle_gamma   90.00
#
_symmetry.space_group_name_H-M   'P 1'
#
loop_
_entity.id
_entity.type
_entity.pdbx_description
1 polymer ?
#
loop_
_entity_poly.entity_id
_entity_poly.type
_entity_poly.pdbx_seq_one_letter_code
_entity_poly.pdbx_strand_id
1 'polypeptide(L)' 'MARPDINRSGEIEVFVRVVEEGSFSSAARTLRMTPSAVSKLIARLE' A
#
# COMPACT_ATOMS: atom_id res chain seq x y z
N MET A 1 18.43 -14.93 -9.28
CA MET A 1 17.82 -14.68 -7.96
C MET A 1 16.32 -14.56 -8.19
N ALA A 2 15.51 -15.44 -7.58
CA ALA A 2 14.06 -15.31 -7.63
C ALA A 2 13.68 -13.94 -7.07
N ARG A 3 12.84 -13.20 -7.78
CA ARG A 3 12.24 -11.98 -7.22
C ARG A 3 11.61 -12.39 -5.89
N PRO A 4 11.91 -11.73 -4.76
CA PRO A 4 11.28 -12.08 -3.49
C PRO A 4 9.78 -12.08 -3.73
N ASP A 5 9.06 -13.14 -3.32
CA ASP A 5 7.62 -13.24 -3.45
C ASP A 5 6.98 -11.94 -2.97
N ILE A 6 6.63 -11.08 -3.94
CA ILE A 6 6.02 -9.80 -3.67
C ILE A 6 4.62 -10.16 -3.18
N ASN A 7 4.29 -9.77 -1.94
CA ASN A 7 2.96 -9.98 -1.40
C ASN A 7 1.96 -9.06 -2.11
N ARG A 8 1.63 -9.42 -3.36
CA ARG A 8 0.74 -8.67 -4.25
C ARG A 8 -0.64 -8.50 -3.62
N SER A 9 -1.12 -9.48 -2.87
CA SER A 9 -2.38 -9.40 -2.12
C SER A 9 -2.34 -8.25 -1.10
N GLY A 10 -1.25 -8.13 -0.33
CA GLY A 10 -1.09 -7.04 0.63
C GLY A 10 -0.93 -5.66 -0.04
N GLU A 11 -0.25 -5.60 -1.18
CA GLU A 11 -0.14 -4.34 -1.94
C GLU A 11 -1.49 -3.90 -2.52
N ILE A 12 -2.28 -4.82 -3.05
CA ILE A 12 -3.63 -4.54 -3.55
C ILE A 12 -4.58 -4.13 -2.42
N GLU A 13 -4.49 -4.74 -1.24
CA GLU A 13 -5.27 -4.31 -0.07
C GLU A 13 -4.99 -2.85 0.29
N VAL A 14 -3.71 -2.44 0.27
CA VAL A 14 -3.30 -1.05 0.50
C VAL A 14 -3.86 -0.13 -0.59
N PHE A 15 -3.80 -0.54 -1.86
CA PHE A 15 -4.39 0.22 -2.97
C PHE A 15 -5.90 0.45 -2.80
N VAL A 16 -6.66 -0.61 -2.52
CA VAL A 16 -8.11 -0.50 -2.27
C VAL A 16 -8.38 0.49 -1.14
N ARG A 17 -7.62 0.39 -0.03
CA ARG A 17 -7.79 1.30 1.09
C ARG A 17 -7.52 2.76 0.74
N VAL A 18 -6.50 3.04 -0.08
CA VAL A 18 -6.21 4.40 -0.54
C VAL A 18 -7.36 4.97 -1.36
N VAL A 19 -7.96 4.15 -2.24
CA VAL A 19 -9.11 4.56 -3.07
C VAL A 19 -10.33 4.82 -2.20
N GLU A 20 -10.62 3.97 -1.22
CA GLU A 20 -11.74 4.14 -0.28
C GLU A 20 -11.60 5.39 0.59
N GLU A 21 -10.39 5.67 1.08
CA GLU A 21 -10.09 6.79 1.99
C GLU A 21 -9.82 8.11 1.26
N GLY A 22 -9.58 8.06 -0.07
CA GLY A 22 -9.26 9.21 -0.91
C GLY A 22 -7.92 9.90 -0.59
N SER A 23 -7.10 9.33 0.30
CA SER A 23 -5.83 9.91 0.75
C SER A 23 -4.88 8.87 1.32
N PHE A 24 -3.59 8.96 0.95
CA PHE A 24 -2.53 8.14 1.55
C PHE A 24 -2.44 8.33 3.07
N SER A 25 -2.66 9.55 3.57
CA SER A 25 -2.56 9.84 5.00
C SER A 25 -3.71 9.25 5.82
N SER A 26 -4.93 9.21 5.28
CA SER A 26 -6.05 8.51 5.93
C SER A 26 -5.88 7.00 5.86
N ALA A 27 -5.56 6.44 4.70
CA ALA A 27 -5.28 5.01 4.56
C ALA A 27 -4.15 4.54 5.48
N ALA A 28 -3.08 5.31 5.61
CA ALA A 28 -1.98 5.02 6.54
C ALA A 28 -2.45 4.96 8.00
N ARG A 29 -3.32 5.88 8.44
CA ARG A 29 -3.90 5.84 9.79
C ARG A 29 -4.75 4.59 10.00
N THR A 30 -5.61 4.25 9.03
CA THR A 30 -6.47 3.06 9.09
C THR A 30 -5.64 1.76 9.14
N LEU A 31 -4.56 1.69 8.36
CA LEU A 31 -3.66 0.53 8.26
C LEU A 31 -2.56 0.50 9.33
N ARG A 32 -2.51 1.48 10.23
CA ARG A 32 -1.43 1.65 11.23
C ARG A 32 -0.02 1.69 10.62
N MET A 33 0.09 2.38 9.48
CA MET A 33 1.33 2.59 8.73
C MET A 33 1.69 4.07 8.70
N THR A 34 2.88 4.39 8.18
CA THR A 34 3.21 5.76 7.80
C THR A 34 2.73 6.04 6.36
N PRO A 35 2.40 7.31 6.01
CA PRO A 35 2.04 7.67 4.63
C PRO A 35 3.13 7.31 3.61
N SER A 36 4.40 7.41 4.00
CA SER A 36 5.53 7.03 3.13
C SER A 36 5.64 5.52 2.90
N ALA A 37 5.23 4.69 3.86
CA ALA A 37 5.16 3.25 3.67
C ALA A 37 4.04 2.86 2.69
N VAL A 38 2.88 3.50 2.80
CA VAL A 38 1.76 3.33 1.84
C VAL A 38 2.21 3.72 0.44
N SER A 39 2.81 4.90 0.26
CA SER A 39 3.30 5.36 -1.05
C SER A 39 4.31 4.37 -1.67
N LYS A 40 5.22 3.80 -0.89
CA LYS A 40 6.17 2.78 -1.38
C LYS A 40 5.49 1.48 -1.81
N LEU A 41 4.40 1.07 -1.16
CA LEU A 41 3.66 -0.14 -1.55
C LEU A 41 2.88 0.09 -2.85
N ILE A 42 2.29 1.27 -3.03
CA ILE A 42 1.64 1.64 -4.30
C ILE A 42 2.65 1.71 -5.44
N ALA A 43 3.83 2.31 -5.23
CA ALA A 43 4.88 2.40 -6.25
C ALA A 43 5.46 1.04 -6.68
N ARG A 44 5.16 -0.06 -5.97
CA ARG A 44 5.52 -1.43 -6.40
C ARG A 44 4.46 -2.06 -7.31
N LEU A 45 3.24 -1.54 -7.27
CA LEU A 45 2.13 -1.98 -8.12
C LEU A 45 2.18 -1.33 -9.51
N GLU A 46 2.78 -0.13 -9.62
CA GLU A 46 3.11 0.55 -10.88
C GLU A 46 4.19 -0.22 -11.68
#